data_AF-A0AA36HE25-F1
#
_entry.id   AF-A0AA36HE25-F1
#
_cell.length_a   1.000
_cell.length_b   1.000
_cell.length_c   1.000
_cell.angle_alpha   90.00
_cell.angle_beta   90.00
_cell.angle_gamma   90.00
#
_symmetry.space_group_name_H-M   'P 1'
#
loop_
_entity.id
_entity.type
_entity.pdbx_description
1 polymer ?
#
loop_
_entity_poly.entity_id
_entity_poly.type
_entity_poly.pdbx_seq_one_letter_code
_entity_poly.pdbx_strand_id
1 'polypeptide(L)'
;MSIRLESTTKLKLLCSLLLSFIINVDCLTMSTGETRWQLFNHCSNAMLQTYLGNINARGSSLRLCLTDFNVKVNRLGMLQLQHAQSRKYVCFNRRKRVTVRIEGDNIRCFFIERLNEQGYTEIESAWEPGLFLGFNKRGRFQDPTTYHKKRKCFYWTKSERFVPNSELHRCARQQKKKLNHNLTTMPSESFYRNMAREQLLQRIRATEDGPYNIKNFTTL
;
A
#
# COMPACT_ATOMS: atom_id res chain seq x y z
N MET A 1 80.69 -11.83 -2.45
CA MET A 1 80.01 -12.60 -1.39
C MET A 1 78.57 -12.11 -1.32
N SER A 2 77.69 -12.75 -2.07
CA SER A 2 76.27 -12.40 -2.16
C SER A 2 75.52 -13.11 -1.03
N ILE A 3 74.87 -12.33 -0.16
CA ILE A 3 73.86 -12.86 0.76
C ILE A 3 72.51 -12.43 0.22
N ARG A 4 71.72 -13.43 -0.17
CA ARG A 4 70.30 -13.35 -0.50
C ARG A 4 69.55 -13.84 0.72
N LEU A 5 68.73 -13.00 1.36
CA LEU A 5 67.65 -13.44 2.26
C LEU A 5 66.48 -12.45 2.10
N GLU A 6 65.43 -12.85 1.37
CA GLU A 6 64.20 -13.44 1.91
C GLU A 6 63.23 -12.39 2.48
N SER A 7 62.35 -11.84 1.63
CA SER A 7 61.03 -11.33 2.09
C SER A 7 60.11 -10.94 0.92
N THR A 8 59.77 -11.86 0.02
CA THR A 8 58.85 -11.53 -1.11
C THR A 8 57.63 -12.45 -1.21
N THR A 9 57.53 -13.49 -0.40
CA THR A 9 56.39 -14.44 -0.41
C THR A 9 55.34 -14.11 0.66
N LYS A 10 55.70 -13.60 1.84
CA LYS A 10 54.73 -13.23 2.89
C LYS A 10 53.87 -12.01 2.50
N LEU A 11 54.44 -11.05 1.77
CA LEU A 11 53.74 -9.81 1.38
C LEU A 11 52.69 -10.05 0.28
N LYS A 12 52.91 -11.03 -0.62
CA LYS A 12 51.92 -11.40 -1.65
C LYS A 12 50.71 -12.14 -1.07
N LEU A 13 50.92 -12.98 -0.06
CA LEU A 13 49.85 -13.71 0.61
C LEU A 13 48.96 -12.77 1.44
N LEU A 14 49.55 -11.79 2.13
CA LEU A 14 48.83 -10.74 2.86
C LEU A 14 48.02 -9.84 1.92
N CYS A 15 48.55 -9.48 0.74
CA CYS A 15 47.82 -8.67 -0.23
C CYS A 15 46.64 -9.44 -0.86
N SER A 16 46.78 -10.75 -1.11
CA SER A 16 45.69 -11.61 -1.61
C SER A 16 44.58 -11.84 -0.58
N LEU A 17 44.92 -11.90 0.71
CA LEU A 17 43.93 -12.02 1.80
C LEU A 17 43.26 -10.68 2.12
N LEU A 18 43.97 -9.56 1.94
CA LEU A 18 43.38 -8.21 2.09
C LEU A 18 42.53 -7.81 0.89
N LEU A 19 42.83 -8.29 -0.33
CA LEU A 19 41.99 -8.06 -1.53
C LEU A 19 40.73 -8.94 -1.56
N SER A 20 40.72 -10.08 -0.86
CA SER A 20 39.49 -10.87 -0.65
C SER A 20 38.64 -10.36 0.53
N PHE A 21 39.22 -9.50 1.39
CA PHE A 21 38.52 -8.75 2.43
C PHE A 21 38.02 -7.37 1.99
N ILE A 22 38.13 -7.00 0.71
CA ILE A 22 37.17 -6.09 0.09
C ILE A 22 35.94 -6.92 -0.25
N ILE A 23 35.31 -7.42 0.80
CA ILE A 23 33.97 -7.97 0.78
C ILE A 23 33.12 -6.91 0.09
N ASN A 24 32.40 -7.32 -0.94
CA ASN A 24 31.22 -6.65 -1.49
C ASN A 24 30.48 -5.81 -0.41
N VAL A 25 30.84 -4.54 -0.24
CA VAL A 25 30.05 -3.57 0.54
C VAL A 25 28.97 -2.94 -0.35
N ASP A 26 28.60 -3.61 -1.44
CA ASP A 26 27.34 -3.35 -2.14
C ASP A 26 26.24 -4.32 -1.67
N CYS A 27 26.46 -5.02 -0.55
CA CYS A 27 25.41 -5.79 0.10
C CYS A 27 24.57 -4.86 1.00
N LEU A 28 23.37 -4.53 0.52
CA LEU A 28 22.22 -4.03 1.29
C LEU A 28 22.35 -2.61 1.85
N THR A 29 22.39 -1.59 0.98
CA THR A 29 21.64 -0.37 1.34
C THR A 29 20.16 -0.74 1.32
N MET A 30 19.63 -1.24 2.45
CA MET A 30 18.19 -1.36 2.61
C MET A 30 17.61 0.03 2.37
N SER A 31 16.93 0.22 1.24
CA SER A 31 16.33 1.50 0.94
C SER A 31 15.31 1.78 2.05
N THR A 32 15.61 2.75 2.90
CA THR A 32 14.71 3.16 3.95
C THR A 32 13.57 3.96 3.33
N GLY A 33 12.32 3.65 3.67
CA GLY A 33 11.15 4.22 3.01
C GLY A 33 9.83 3.70 3.56
N GLU A 34 8.75 4.10 2.90
CA GLU A 34 7.37 3.77 3.30
C GLU A 34 6.64 3.10 2.13
N THR A 35 5.92 2.00 2.43
CA THR A 35 4.93 1.46 1.51
C THR A 35 3.69 2.34 1.52
N ARG A 36 3.27 2.77 0.33
CA ARG A 36 2.07 3.60 0.13
C ARG A 36 1.06 2.90 -0.75
N TRP A 37 -0.20 3.01 -0.37
CA TRP A 37 -1.32 2.57 -1.19
C TRP A 37 -2.10 3.78 -1.71
N GLN A 38 -2.53 3.68 -2.95
CA GLN A 38 -3.71 4.38 -3.45
C GLN A 38 -4.86 3.38 -3.54
N LEU A 39 -6.05 3.81 -3.13
CA LEU A 39 -7.23 2.94 -3.04
C LEU A 39 -8.32 3.45 -3.98
N PHE A 40 -8.56 2.75 -5.07
CA PHE A 40 -9.61 3.06 -6.05
C PHE A 40 -10.94 2.41 -5.63
N ASN A 41 -11.99 3.20 -5.42
CA ASN A 41 -13.32 2.69 -5.10
C ASN A 41 -14.13 2.44 -6.38
N HIS A 42 -14.69 1.23 -6.51
CA HIS A 42 -15.43 0.83 -7.71
C HIS A 42 -16.83 1.44 -7.84
N CYS A 43 -17.42 1.94 -6.75
CA CYS A 43 -18.75 2.56 -6.81
C CYS A 43 -18.67 4.04 -7.17
N SER A 44 -17.68 4.77 -6.64
CA SER A 44 -17.45 6.17 -6.99
C SER A 44 -16.58 6.39 -8.22
N ASN A 45 -15.88 5.35 -8.70
CA ASN A 45 -14.88 5.45 -9.77
C ASN A 45 -13.77 6.47 -9.49
N ALA A 46 -13.35 6.60 -8.24
CA ALA A 46 -12.35 7.57 -7.83
C ALA A 46 -11.50 7.05 -6.66
N MET A 47 -10.38 7.73 -6.41
CA MET A 47 -9.47 7.38 -5.32
C MET A 47 -10.03 7.82 -3.96
N LEU A 48 -9.74 7.03 -2.93
CA LEU A 48 -9.81 7.48 -1.54
C LEU A 48 -8.90 8.70 -1.38
N GLN A 49 -9.38 9.72 -0.69
CA GLN A 49 -8.59 10.89 -0.37
C GLN A 49 -8.93 11.47 1.00
N THR A 50 -7.97 12.15 1.59
CA THR A 50 -8.21 13.11 2.67
C THR A 50 -8.15 14.52 2.10
N TYR A 51 -9.24 15.28 2.23
CA TYR A 51 -9.34 16.66 1.75
C TYR A 51 -10.05 17.52 2.78
N LEU A 52 -9.44 18.64 3.17
CA LEU A 52 -9.95 19.56 4.20
C LEU A 52 -10.38 18.84 5.48
N GLY A 53 -9.54 17.92 5.97
CA GLY A 53 -9.79 17.14 7.19
C GLY A 53 -10.85 16.04 7.08
N ASN A 54 -11.46 15.86 5.91
CA ASN A 54 -12.49 14.86 5.67
C ASN A 54 -11.98 13.76 4.75
N ILE A 55 -12.47 12.54 4.95
CA ILE A 55 -12.21 11.41 4.05
C ILE A 55 -13.37 11.16 3.10
N ASN A 56 -13.06 10.95 1.83
CA ASN A 56 -14.04 10.70 0.77
C ASN A 56 -13.39 9.95 -0.40
N ALA A 57 -14.19 9.40 -1.31
CA ALA A 57 -13.71 8.72 -2.51
C ALA A 57 -13.98 9.57 -3.77
N ARG A 58 -13.34 10.74 -3.87
CA ARG A 58 -13.40 11.65 -5.02
C ARG A 58 -12.01 12.08 -5.52
N GLY A 59 -10.97 11.37 -5.10
CA GLY A 59 -9.59 11.69 -5.42
C GLY A 59 -9.21 11.32 -6.85
N SER A 60 -8.18 12.00 -7.35
CA SER A 60 -7.52 11.70 -8.62
C SER A 60 -6.22 10.94 -8.34
N SER A 61 -5.90 9.92 -9.14
CA SER A 61 -4.65 9.16 -9.05
C SER A 61 -3.41 10.06 -9.14
N LEU A 62 -3.49 11.17 -9.89
CA LEU A 62 -2.39 12.13 -10.06
C LEU A 62 -2.17 13.05 -8.85
N ARG A 63 -3.12 13.12 -7.91
CA ARG A 63 -3.04 14.00 -6.71
C ARG A 63 -2.55 13.24 -5.49
N LEU A 64 -1.34 12.68 -5.58
CA LEU A 64 -0.70 11.83 -4.55
C LEU A 64 -0.80 12.41 -3.13
N CYS A 65 -0.62 13.73 -2.96
CA CYS A 65 -0.68 14.40 -1.66
C CYS A 65 -2.02 14.30 -0.92
N LEU A 66 -3.10 13.96 -1.65
CA LEU A 66 -4.43 13.74 -1.08
C LEU A 66 -4.81 12.27 -1.02
N THR A 67 -4.24 11.44 -1.92
CA THR A 67 -4.68 10.07 -2.20
C THR A 67 -3.72 8.99 -1.73
N ASP A 68 -2.53 9.36 -1.28
CA ASP A 68 -1.56 8.43 -0.71
C ASP A 68 -1.85 8.13 0.76
N PHE A 69 -1.87 6.84 1.08
CA PHE A 69 -1.95 6.35 2.44
C PHE A 69 -0.75 5.45 2.73
N ASN A 70 -0.01 5.77 3.78
CA ASN A 70 0.96 4.86 4.36
C ASN A 70 0.22 3.72 5.04
N VAL A 71 0.73 2.50 4.84
CA VAL A 71 0.12 1.30 5.38
C VAL A 71 1.04 0.71 6.42
N LYS A 72 0.54 0.62 7.66
CA LYS A 72 1.27 0.02 8.77
C LYS A 72 0.56 -1.26 9.16
N VAL A 73 1.23 -2.39 9.00
CA VAL A 73 0.69 -3.70 9.37
C VAL A 73 1.30 -4.09 10.71
N ASN A 74 0.47 -4.48 11.68
CA ASN A 74 0.94 -4.97 12.96
C ASN A 74 1.23 -6.49 12.91
N ARG A 75 1.75 -7.05 14.01
CA ARG A 75 2.08 -8.48 14.10
C ARG A 75 0.87 -9.42 13.95
N LEU A 76 -0.35 -8.91 14.14
CA LEU A 76 -1.60 -9.65 14.00
C LEU A 76 -2.17 -9.56 12.57
N GLY A 77 -1.44 -8.94 11.62
CA GLY A 77 -1.91 -8.73 10.25
C GLY A 77 -2.95 -7.61 10.11
N MET A 78 -3.24 -6.86 11.18
CA MET A 78 -4.16 -5.71 11.10
C MET A 78 -3.41 -4.51 10.55
N LEU A 79 -4.05 -3.79 9.64
CA LEU A 79 -3.47 -2.62 8.98
C LEU A 79 -4.07 -1.31 9.47
N GLN A 80 -3.25 -0.27 9.51
CA GLN A 80 -3.67 1.11 9.68
C GLN A 80 -3.48 1.86 8.36
N LEU A 81 -4.48 2.66 7.98
CA LEU A 81 -4.38 3.58 6.87
C LEU A 81 -4.06 4.97 7.41
N GLN A 82 -2.81 5.40 7.26
CA GLN A 82 -2.35 6.73 7.65
C GLN A 82 -2.21 7.61 6.42
N HIS A 83 -2.96 8.70 6.33
CA HIS A 83 -2.79 9.66 5.23
C HIS A 83 -1.35 10.18 5.21
N ALA A 84 -0.66 9.98 4.08
CA ALA A 84 0.79 10.16 4.02
C ALA A 84 1.22 11.61 4.33
N GLN A 85 0.43 12.59 3.86
CA GLN A 85 0.75 14.00 4.03
C GLN A 85 0.44 14.53 5.42
N SER A 86 -0.77 14.27 5.93
CA SER A 86 -1.20 14.83 7.23
C SER A 86 -0.84 13.96 8.43
N ARG A 87 -0.34 12.74 8.18
CA ARG A 87 -0.04 11.73 9.20
C ARG A 87 -1.24 11.33 10.08
N LYS A 88 -2.45 11.70 9.67
CA LYS A 88 -3.70 11.34 10.34
C LYS A 88 -4.19 9.97 9.88
N TYR A 89 -4.80 9.24 10.78
CA TYR A 89 -5.30 7.89 10.57
C TYR A 89 -6.77 7.88 10.17
N VAL A 90 -7.13 6.96 9.27
CA VAL A 90 -8.52 6.63 8.98
C VAL A 90 -9.05 5.77 10.11
N CYS A 91 -10.18 6.14 10.70
CA CYS A 91 -10.76 5.40 11.81
C CYS A 91 -12.28 5.39 11.73
N PHE A 92 -12.90 4.29 12.15
CA PHE A 92 -14.30 4.32 12.52
C PHE A 92 -14.50 5.09 13.84
N ASN A 93 -15.66 5.71 13.99
CA ASN A 93 -16.09 6.29 15.26
C ASN A 93 -17.15 5.41 15.93
N ARG A 94 -17.59 5.79 17.15
CA ARG A 94 -18.62 5.04 17.89
C ARG A 94 -19.96 4.92 17.15
N ARG A 95 -20.25 5.81 16.19
CA ARG A 95 -21.44 5.77 15.34
C ARG A 95 -21.21 4.97 14.04
N LYS A 96 -20.15 4.15 13.98
CA LYS A 96 -19.76 3.35 12.81
C LYS A 96 -19.53 4.17 11.54
N ARG A 97 -19.18 5.46 11.68
CA ARG A 97 -18.83 6.36 10.57
C ARG A 97 -17.33 6.51 10.48
N VAL A 98 -16.82 6.66 9.27
CA VAL A 98 -15.40 6.94 9.05
C VAL A 98 -15.06 8.39 9.40
N THR A 99 -13.90 8.58 10.03
CA THR A 99 -13.31 9.86 10.43
C THR A 99 -11.80 9.83 10.24
N VAL A 100 -11.16 10.99 10.32
CA VAL A 100 -9.70 11.12 10.25
C VAL A 100 -9.20 11.66 11.59
N ARG A 101 -8.25 10.96 12.24
CA ARG A 101 -7.78 11.24 13.61
C ARG A 101 -6.26 11.37 13.68
N ILE A 102 -5.76 12.14 14.65
CA ILE A 102 -4.31 12.24 14.89
C ILE A 102 -3.81 10.97 15.59
N GLU A 103 -4.54 10.55 16.62
CA GLU A 103 -4.31 9.28 17.33
C GLU A 103 -4.80 8.10 16.49
N GLY A 104 -3.93 7.10 16.31
CA GLY A 104 -4.20 5.89 15.52
C GLY A 104 -4.13 4.59 16.32
N ASP A 105 -3.72 4.63 17.57
CA ASP A 105 -3.55 3.48 18.47
C ASP A 105 -4.88 2.80 18.86
N ASN A 106 -5.99 3.52 18.76
CA ASN A 106 -7.31 2.95 19.00
C ASN A 106 -7.65 1.83 18.00
N ILE A 107 -8.18 0.70 18.47
CA ILE A 107 -8.59 -0.45 17.62
C ILE A 107 -9.53 -0.05 16.46
N ARG A 108 -10.28 1.05 16.59
CA ARG A 108 -11.14 1.58 15.52
C ARG A 108 -10.40 2.14 14.30
N CYS A 109 -9.09 2.36 14.43
CA CYS A 109 -8.20 2.81 13.37
C CYS A 109 -7.48 1.64 12.68
N PHE A 110 -7.76 0.40 13.10
CA PHE A 110 -7.23 -0.81 12.51
C PHE A 110 -8.29 -1.49 11.64
N PHE A 111 -7.79 -2.10 10.57
CA PHE A 111 -8.57 -2.79 9.57
C PHE A 111 -7.96 -4.15 9.25
N ILE A 112 -8.77 -5.03 8.69
CA ILE A 112 -8.35 -6.30 8.12
C ILE A 112 -8.59 -6.21 6.61
N GLU A 113 -7.57 -6.53 5.83
CA GLU A 113 -7.73 -6.69 4.39
C GLU A 113 -8.36 -8.05 4.09
N ARG A 114 -9.44 -8.06 3.31
CA ARG A 114 -10.03 -9.27 2.76
C ARG A 114 -10.02 -9.22 1.24
N LEU A 115 -9.84 -10.36 0.59
CA LEU A 115 -10.09 -10.51 -0.84
C LEU A 115 -11.42 -11.21 -1.01
N ASN A 116 -12.29 -10.65 -1.85
CA ASN A 116 -13.52 -11.34 -2.22
C ASN A 116 -13.28 -12.30 -3.39
N GLU A 117 -14.27 -13.13 -3.69
CA GLU A 117 -14.24 -14.11 -4.78
C GLU A 117 -13.97 -13.51 -6.16
N GLN A 118 -14.24 -12.21 -6.34
CA GLN A 118 -14.02 -11.47 -7.58
C GLN A 118 -12.63 -10.80 -7.61
N GLY A 119 -11.79 -11.01 -6.59
CA GLY A 119 -10.44 -10.49 -6.50
C GLY A 119 -10.35 -9.01 -6.14
N TYR A 120 -11.45 -8.42 -5.67
CA TYR A 120 -11.41 -7.07 -5.12
C TYR A 120 -11.03 -7.10 -3.65
N THR A 121 -10.30 -6.08 -3.22
CA THR A 121 -10.01 -5.84 -1.81
C THR A 121 -11.26 -5.29 -1.12
N GLU A 122 -11.59 -5.83 0.04
CA GLU A 122 -12.53 -5.31 1.00
C GLU A 122 -11.76 -4.96 2.28
N ILE A 123 -12.06 -3.81 2.87
CA ILE A 123 -11.36 -3.30 4.04
C ILE A 123 -12.35 -3.33 5.20
N GLU A 124 -12.19 -4.28 6.10
CA GLU A 124 -13.08 -4.51 7.24
C GLU A 124 -12.50 -3.88 8.50
N SER A 125 -13.33 -3.40 9.42
CA SER A 125 -12.87 -2.95 10.73
C SER A 125 -12.32 -4.12 11.56
N ALA A 126 -11.17 -3.92 12.20
CA ALA A 126 -10.67 -4.84 13.23
C ALA A 126 -11.42 -4.71 14.57
N TRP A 127 -12.16 -3.61 14.77
CA TRP A 127 -12.94 -3.38 16.00
C TRP A 127 -14.30 -4.09 15.98
N GLU A 128 -14.97 -4.12 14.83
CA GLU A 128 -16.30 -4.68 14.67
C GLU A 128 -16.39 -5.49 13.37
N PRO A 129 -16.47 -6.83 13.46
CA PRO A 129 -16.62 -7.68 12.27
C PRO A 129 -17.86 -7.32 11.45
N GLY A 130 -17.75 -7.42 10.13
CA GLY A 130 -18.78 -7.03 9.16
C GLY A 130 -18.86 -5.52 8.89
N LEU A 131 -18.09 -4.68 9.61
CA LEU A 131 -18.06 -3.24 9.39
C LEU A 131 -17.06 -2.87 8.29
N PHE A 132 -17.52 -2.81 7.03
CA PHE A 132 -16.67 -2.52 5.88
C PHE A 132 -16.55 -1.02 5.55
N LEU A 133 -15.34 -0.61 5.15
CA LEU A 133 -15.08 0.73 4.62
C LEU A 133 -15.56 0.82 3.17
N GLY A 134 -16.58 1.64 2.93
CA GLY A 134 -17.15 1.83 1.60
C GLY A 134 -17.60 3.26 1.34
N PHE A 135 -17.73 3.59 0.05
CA PHE A 135 -18.19 4.89 -0.44
C PHE A 135 -19.18 4.72 -1.57
N ASN A 136 -20.20 5.55 -1.59
CA ASN A 136 -21.25 5.52 -2.59
C ASN A 136 -20.79 6.15 -3.93
N LYS A 137 -21.66 6.11 -4.95
CA LYS A 137 -21.38 6.69 -6.28
C LYS A 137 -20.96 8.17 -6.26
N ARG A 138 -21.35 8.93 -5.24
CA ARG A 138 -20.98 10.35 -5.06
C ARG A 138 -19.70 10.53 -4.22
N GLY A 139 -18.99 9.45 -3.92
CA GLY A 139 -17.78 9.42 -3.10
C GLY A 139 -18.01 9.75 -1.62
N ARG A 140 -19.25 9.68 -1.11
CA ARG A 140 -19.56 9.87 0.32
C ARG A 140 -19.53 8.52 1.02
N PHE A 141 -19.16 8.51 2.30
CA PHE A 141 -19.17 7.29 3.12
C PHE A 141 -20.51 6.55 2.98
N GLN A 142 -20.43 5.27 2.63
CA GLN A 142 -21.58 4.40 2.46
C GLN A 142 -21.93 3.78 3.80
N ASP A 143 -23.21 3.75 4.14
CA ASP A 143 -23.70 3.05 5.31
C ASP A 143 -23.32 1.56 5.24
N PRO A 144 -22.52 1.04 6.19
CA PRO A 144 -22.04 -0.34 6.19
C PRO A 144 -23.16 -1.37 6.26
N THR A 145 -24.32 -1.03 6.84
CA THR A 145 -25.49 -1.94 6.89
C THR A 145 -26.01 -2.30 5.50
N THR A 146 -25.65 -1.52 4.47
CA THR A 146 -26.04 -1.77 3.09
C THR A 146 -25.08 -2.70 2.34
N TYR A 147 -24.07 -3.27 3.01
CA TYR A 147 -23.03 -4.11 2.41
C TYR A 147 -23.60 -5.16 1.43
N HIS A 148 -24.53 -6.00 1.89
CA HIS A 148 -25.11 -7.06 1.05
C HIS A 148 -25.88 -6.54 -0.18
N LYS A 149 -26.47 -5.33 -0.09
CA LYS A 149 -27.24 -4.72 -1.18
C LYS A 149 -26.37 -3.90 -2.14
N LYS A 150 -25.23 -3.41 -1.68
CA LYS A 150 -24.37 -2.45 -2.40
C LYS A 150 -22.91 -2.86 -2.37
N ARG A 151 -22.63 -4.16 -2.55
CA ARG A 151 -21.28 -4.76 -2.43
C ARG A 151 -20.20 -3.96 -3.18
N LYS A 152 -20.47 -3.57 -4.43
CA LYS A 152 -19.54 -2.77 -5.26
C LYS A 152 -19.04 -1.48 -4.58
N CYS A 153 -19.80 -0.91 -3.65
CA CYS A 153 -19.41 0.30 -2.91
C CYS A 153 -18.37 0.06 -1.81
N PHE A 154 -18.08 -1.20 -1.52
CA PHE A 154 -17.06 -1.66 -0.59
C PHE A 154 -15.88 -2.32 -1.30
N TYR A 155 -15.90 -2.37 -2.64
CA TYR A 155 -14.82 -2.95 -3.45
C TYR A 155 -13.74 -1.93 -3.74
N TRP A 156 -12.50 -2.36 -3.50
CA TRP A 156 -11.31 -1.58 -3.72
C TRP A 156 -10.37 -2.27 -4.70
N THR A 157 -9.69 -1.48 -5.53
CA THR A 157 -8.43 -1.88 -6.14
C THR A 157 -7.32 -1.08 -5.49
N LYS A 158 -6.33 -1.79 -4.92
CA LYS A 158 -5.15 -1.16 -4.33
C LYS A 158 -4.02 -1.07 -5.36
N SER A 159 -3.36 0.07 -5.40
CA SER A 159 -2.10 0.28 -6.10
C SER A 159 -1.02 0.54 -5.07
N GLU A 160 -0.09 -0.40 -4.93
CA GLU A 160 1.00 -0.35 -3.97
C GLU A 160 2.27 0.18 -4.62
N ARG A 161 2.98 1.06 -3.91
CA ARG A 161 4.28 1.56 -4.32
C ARG A 161 5.18 1.79 -3.11
N PHE A 162 6.47 1.52 -3.28
CA PHE A 162 7.48 1.89 -2.31
C PHE A 162 7.90 3.35 -2.52
N VAL A 163 8.03 4.12 -1.44
CA VAL A 163 8.48 5.52 -1.48
C VAL A 163 9.74 5.66 -0.63
N PRO A 164 10.90 5.97 -1.23
CA PRO A 164 12.13 6.15 -0.48
C PRO A 164 12.05 7.38 0.42
N ASN A 165 12.80 7.36 1.52
CA ASN A 165 12.84 8.45 2.51
C ASN A 165 13.13 9.83 1.90
N SER A 166 13.96 9.88 0.86
CA SER A 166 14.29 11.10 0.12
C SER A 166 13.10 11.76 -0.59
N GLU A 167 12.00 11.03 -0.81
CA GLU A 167 10.81 11.51 -1.53
C GLU A 167 9.59 11.75 -0.65
N LEU A 168 9.67 11.49 0.66
CA LEU A 168 8.51 11.53 1.55
C LEU A 168 7.82 12.90 1.64
N HIS A 169 8.59 13.99 1.49
CA HIS A 169 8.13 15.37 1.70
C HIS A 169 7.72 16.12 0.40
N ARG A 170 7.50 15.42 -0.71
CA ARG A 170 7.22 16.01 -2.05
C ARG A 170 5.99 16.93 -2.17
N CYS A 171 5.16 17.03 -1.15
CA CYS A 171 3.96 17.89 -1.18
C CYS A 171 4.23 19.35 -0.78
N ALA A 172 5.48 19.71 -0.47
CA ALA A 172 5.88 21.11 -0.33
C ALA A 172 5.97 21.77 -1.72
N ARG A 173 4.94 22.57 -2.07
CA ARG A 173 4.81 23.39 -3.31
C ARG A 173 4.89 22.62 -4.63
N GLN A 174 3.72 22.32 -5.21
CA GLN A 174 3.64 22.05 -6.64
C GLN A 174 3.98 23.32 -7.43
N GLN A 175 5.15 23.35 -8.07
CA GLN A 175 5.34 24.27 -9.20
C GLN A 175 4.37 23.84 -10.30
N LYS A 176 3.54 24.77 -10.80
CA LYS A 176 2.70 24.57 -11.98
C LYS A 176 3.61 24.30 -13.20
N LYS A 177 4.00 23.06 -13.44
CA LYS A 177 4.48 22.67 -14.77
C LYS A 177 3.26 22.63 -15.69
N LYS A 178 3.24 23.51 -16.70
CA LYS A 178 2.31 23.41 -17.83
C LYS A 178 2.53 22.05 -18.48
N LEU A 179 1.52 21.19 -18.46
CA LEU A 179 1.55 19.91 -19.15
C LEU A 179 1.26 20.19 -20.63
N ASN A 180 2.24 19.98 -21.51
CA ASN A 180 2.02 19.98 -22.95
C ASN A 180 1.28 18.69 -23.32
N HIS A 181 0.06 18.80 -23.84
CA HIS A 181 -0.73 17.67 -24.32
C HIS A 181 -0.27 17.26 -25.72
N ASN A 182 0.71 16.35 -25.80
CA ASN A 182 0.78 15.39 -26.90
C ASN A 182 0.21 14.08 -26.36
N LEU A 183 -1.06 13.84 -26.64
CA LEU A 183 -1.79 12.68 -26.12
C LEU A 183 -1.56 11.48 -27.02
N THR A 184 -0.50 10.71 -26.74
CA THR A 184 -0.43 9.31 -27.18
C THR A 184 -1.53 8.55 -26.45
N THR A 185 -2.34 7.78 -27.17
CA THR A 185 -3.49 7.02 -26.65
C THR A 185 -3.02 5.86 -25.78
N MET A 186 -2.60 6.17 -24.55
CA MET A 186 -2.26 5.18 -23.54
C MET A 186 -3.53 4.39 -23.16
N PRO A 187 -3.42 3.08 -22.89
CA PRO A 187 -4.54 2.30 -22.37
C PRO A 187 -5.12 2.98 -21.13
N SER A 188 -6.45 3.02 -21.03
CA SER A 188 -7.10 3.70 -19.90
C SER A 188 -6.62 3.13 -18.56
N GLU A 189 -6.46 3.98 -17.56
CA GLU A 189 -6.19 3.60 -16.15
C GLU A 189 -7.04 2.41 -15.64
N SER A 190 -8.26 2.27 -16.16
CA SER A 190 -9.15 1.14 -15.84
C SER A 190 -8.64 -0.22 -16.36
N PHE A 191 -8.00 -0.22 -17.53
CA PHE A 191 -7.41 -1.40 -18.14
C PHE A 191 -6.31 -2.00 -17.25
N TYR A 192 -5.38 -1.17 -16.78
CA TYR A 192 -4.29 -1.62 -15.91
C TYR A 192 -4.80 -2.17 -14.56
N ARG A 193 -5.82 -1.53 -13.98
CA ARG A 193 -6.46 -2.03 -12.74
C ARG A 193 -7.12 -3.39 -12.95
N ASN A 194 -7.80 -3.58 -14.08
CA ASN A 194 -8.42 -4.85 -14.40
C ASN A 194 -7.39 -5.95 -14.66
N MET A 195 -6.31 -5.63 -15.38
CA MET A 195 -5.21 -6.56 -15.63
C MET A 195 -4.53 -7.00 -14.32
N ALA A 196 -4.22 -6.07 -13.42
CA ALA A 196 -3.64 -6.39 -12.12
C ALA A 196 -4.56 -7.29 -11.28
N ARG A 197 -5.87 -7.04 -11.31
CA ARG A 197 -6.87 -7.89 -10.63
C ARG A 197 -6.90 -9.30 -11.18
N GLU A 198 -6.94 -9.46 -12.50
CA GLU A 198 -6.97 -10.78 -13.13
C GLU A 198 -5.69 -11.58 -12.87
N GLN A 199 -4.53 -10.92 -12.90
CA GLN A 199 -3.26 -11.55 -12.52
C GLN A 199 -3.26 -12.03 -11.06
N LEU A 200 -3.82 -11.24 -10.14
CA LEU A 200 -3.97 -11.66 -8.74
C LEU A 200 -4.88 -12.88 -8.62
N LEU A 201 -6.03 -12.87 -9.30
CA LEU A 201 -6.97 -13.99 -9.29
C LEU A 201 -6.35 -15.27 -9.86
N GLN A 202 -5.59 -15.16 -10.94
CA GLN A 202 -4.87 -16.30 -11.53
C GLN A 202 -3.89 -16.91 -10.52
N ARG A 203 -3.14 -16.09 -9.79
CA ARG A 203 -2.22 -16.57 -8.75
C ARG A 203 -2.96 -17.28 -7.62
N ILE A 204 -4.09 -16.73 -7.15
CA ILE A 204 -4.90 -17.34 -6.09
C ILE A 204 -5.48 -18.69 -6.54
N ARG A 205 -6.00 -18.77 -7.77
CA ARG A 205 -6.54 -20.02 -8.32
C ARG A 205 -5.46 -21.08 -8.52
N ALA A 206 -4.23 -20.68 -8.84
CA ALA A 206 -3.10 -21.59 -8.97
C ALA A 206 -2.62 -22.13 -7.60
N THR A 207 -3.05 -21.55 -6.49
CA THR A 207 -2.73 -21.96 -5.12
C THR A 207 -3.95 -22.60 -4.45
N GLU A 208 -4.51 -23.72 -4.95
CA GLU A 208 -5.66 -24.39 -4.33
C GLU A 208 -5.46 -24.75 -2.84
N ASP A 209 -4.22 -24.74 -2.33
CA ASP A 209 -3.85 -24.87 -0.91
C ASP A 209 -3.39 -23.56 -0.21
N GLY A 210 -3.67 -22.39 -0.79
CA GLY A 210 -3.23 -21.08 -0.30
C GLY A 210 -3.99 -20.57 0.96
N PRO A 211 -3.44 -19.58 1.70
CA PRO A 211 -3.94 -19.11 3.00
C PRO A 211 -5.31 -18.38 2.97
N TYR A 212 -5.99 -18.35 1.82
CA TYR A 212 -7.29 -17.69 1.63
C TYR A 212 -8.44 -18.67 1.37
N ASN A 213 -8.26 -19.96 1.68
CA ASN A 213 -9.29 -20.98 1.44
C ASN A 213 -10.43 -20.87 2.46
N ILE A 214 -11.59 -20.37 2.03
CA ILE A 214 -12.82 -20.18 2.82
C ILE A 214 -13.61 -21.50 2.93
N LYS A 215 -12.94 -22.64 3.11
CA LYS A 215 -13.62 -23.94 3.21
C LYS A 215 -14.02 -24.37 4.63
N ASN A 216 -13.59 -23.66 5.69
CA ASN A 216 -13.90 -24.06 7.07
C ASN A 216 -14.49 -22.91 7.93
N PHE A 217 -15.73 -22.51 7.67
CA PHE A 217 -16.54 -21.73 8.64
C PHE A 217 -18.00 -22.22 8.70
N THR A 218 -18.19 -23.54 8.65
CA THR A 218 -19.46 -24.20 9.00
C THR A 218 -19.17 -25.48 9.75
N THR A 219 -18.82 -25.35 11.04
CA THR A 219 -19.24 -26.22 12.15
C THR A 219 -18.52 -25.78 13.43
N LEU A 220 -19.24 -25.08 14.29
CA LEU A 220 -19.33 -25.26 15.75
C LEU A 220 -20.34 -24.26 16.31
#